data_AF-A0A1H3N428-F1
#
_entry.id   AF-A0A1H3N428-F1
#
_cell.length_a   1.000
_cell.length_b   1.000
_cell.length_c   1.000
_cell.angle_alpha   90.00
_cell.angle_beta   90.00
_cell.angle_gamma   90.00
#
_symmetry.space_group_name_H-M   'P 1'
#
loop_
_entity.id
_entity.type
_entity.pdbx_description
1 polymer ?
#
loop_
_entity_poly.entity_id
_entity_poly.type
_entity_poly.pdbx_seq_one_letter_code
_entity_poly.pdbx_strand_id
1 'polypeptide(L)'
;MYTLDISGEQSSWPPLPAQHQYSPFFDFLADALFQHRQAVVAEGHFSRNRFSRAAIIASALSVECLANCLIFNLNLPADQFMEADRQKPLDKIARFFNNESLVGFSKGVRTSQRCRELLKIRDAYVHPKNTPNSAVLDSLQDAGNKWAIPISIDLPLWPLLKIPLATFAWDSQSSAVALEAAFRFHHYVLSKIQEAARHDLAVLLASRMKLDEKLNLLMPLDESLIEELRAANEYGLHLDDLGLSAWLG
;
A
#
# COMPACT_ATOMS: atom_id res chain seq x y z
N MET A 1 -20.82 4.79 11.13
CA MET A 1 -21.12 4.89 12.57
C MET A 1 -22.30 3.97 12.83
N TYR A 2 -22.05 2.77 13.35
CA TYR A 2 -23.11 1.85 13.74
C TYR A 2 -23.51 2.17 15.18
N THR A 3 -24.62 2.88 15.37
CA THR A 3 -25.29 2.96 16.67
C THR A 3 -26.12 1.68 16.82
N LEU A 4 -25.54 0.65 17.43
CA LEU A 4 -26.33 -0.46 17.95
C LEU A 4 -27.18 0.11 19.10
N ASP A 5 -28.48 0.15 18.89
CA ASP A 5 -29.45 0.52 19.92
C ASP A 5 -29.55 -0.64 20.92
N ILE A 6 -28.81 -0.52 22.03
CA ILE A 6 -28.75 -1.52 23.13
C ILE A 6 -29.81 -1.22 24.19
N SER A 7 -30.93 -0.60 23.81
CA SER A 7 -32.03 -0.30 24.71
C SER A 7 -32.84 -1.57 25.04
N GLY A 8 -32.31 -2.41 25.93
CA GLY A 8 -33.04 -3.58 26.40
C GLY A 8 -32.53 -4.18 27.71
N GLU A 9 -31.23 -4.18 27.96
CA GLU A 9 -30.66 -4.70 29.20
C GLU A 9 -29.61 -3.72 29.71
N GLN A 10 -29.82 -3.20 30.92
CA GLN A 10 -28.78 -2.47 31.64
C GLN A 10 -27.61 -3.43 31.86
N SER A 11 -26.65 -3.42 30.94
CA SER A 11 -25.37 -4.10 31.09
C SER A 11 -24.78 -3.67 32.43
N SER A 12 -24.73 -4.61 33.38
CA SER A 12 -24.24 -4.41 34.75
C SER A 12 -22.73 -4.18 34.82
N TRP A 13 -22.04 -4.27 33.68
CA TRP A 13 -20.60 -4.06 33.58
C TRP A 13 -20.30 -2.58 33.33
N PRO A 14 -19.38 -1.98 34.11
CA PRO A 14 -18.89 -0.65 33.81
C PRO A 14 -18.20 -0.65 32.43
N PRO A 15 -18.24 0.46 31.69
CA PRO A 15 -17.52 0.56 30.43
C PRO A 15 -16.03 0.26 30.64
N LEU A 16 -15.51 -0.72 29.90
CA LEU A 16 -14.11 -1.08 29.95
C LEU A 16 -13.29 -0.06 29.16
N PRO A 17 -12.21 0.53 29.71
CA PRO A 17 -11.33 1.39 28.94
C PRO A 17 -10.69 0.57 27.83
N ALA A 18 -10.74 1.06 26.59
CA ALA A 18 -10.11 0.42 25.46
C ALA A 18 -9.37 1.45 24.60
N GLN A 19 -8.22 1.06 24.05
CA GLN A 19 -7.44 1.87 23.13
C GLN A 19 -7.54 1.26 21.72
N HIS A 20 -8.06 2.04 20.78
CA HIS A 20 -8.04 1.66 19.37
C HIS A 20 -6.62 1.82 18.80
N GLN A 21 -6.10 0.73 18.23
CA GLN A 21 -4.85 0.69 17.47
C GLN A 21 -5.20 0.49 16.00
N TYR A 22 -5.22 1.60 15.26
CA TYR A 22 -5.57 1.61 13.84
C TYR A 22 -4.38 1.22 12.97
N SER A 23 -4.61 0.29 12.05
CA SER A 23 -3.69 -0.10 10.99
C SER A 23 -4.35 0.10 9.63
N PRO A 24 -3.91 1.08 8.81
CA PRO A 24 -4.47 1.34 7.49
C PRO A 24 -3.91 0.41 6.40
N PHE A 25 -3.27 -0.71 6.76
CA PHE A 25 -2.63 -1.60 5.78
C PHE A 25 -3.62 -2.10 4.73
N PHE A 26 -4.75 -2.66 5.17
CA PHE A 26 -5.78 -3.20 4.29
C PHE A 26 -6.52 -2.10 3.53
N ASP A 27 -6.74 -0.94 4.17
CA ASP A 27 -7.36 0.22 3.51
C ASP A 27 -6.52 0.69 2.32
N PHE A 28 -5.21 0.86 2.50
CA PHE A 28 -4.33 1.26 1.38
C PHE A 28 -4.20 0.20 0.29
N LEU A 29 -4.31 -1.08 0.64
CA LEU A 29 -4.29 -2.17 -0.33
C LEU A 29 -5.56 -2.14 -1.21
N ALA A 30 -6.72 -1.99 -0.56
CA ALA A 30 -8.01 -1.88 -1.21
C ALA A 30 -8.13 -0.59 -2.03
N ASP A 31 -7.68 0.54 -1.49
CA ASP A 31 -7.60 1.80 -2.22
C ASP A 31 -6.74 1.66 -3.48
N ALA A 32 -5.60 0.98 -3.40
CA ALA A 32 -4.76 0.77 -4.57
C ALA A 32 -5.48 -0.01 -5.68
N LEU A 33 -6.22 -1.06 -5.32
CA LEU A 33 -7.04 -1.85 -6.24
C LEU A 33 -8.19 -1.05 -6.83
N PHE A 34 -8.97 -0.41 -5.97
CA PHE A 34 -10.13 0.37 -6.37
C PHE A 34 -9.71 1.47 -7.36
N GLN A 35 -8.70 2.25 -6.99
CA GLN A 35 -8.20 3.35 -7.83
C GLN A 35 -7.62 2.83 -9.14
N HIS A 36 -6.98 1.65 -9.15
CA HIS A 36 -6.51 1.05 -10.41
C HIS A 36 -7.67 0.66 -11.32
N ARG A 37 -8.71 -0.01 -10.80
CA ARG A 37 -9.90 -0.38 -11.59
C ARG A 37 -10.60 0.86 -12.15
N GLN A 38 -10.74 1.91 -11.34
CA GLN A 38 -11.26 3.19 -11.80
C GLN A 38 -10.40 3.80 -12.91
N ALA A 39 -9.07 3.68 -12.84
CA ALA A 39 -8.18 4.13 -13.91
C ALA A 39 -8.38 3.35 -15.22
N VAL A 40 -8.63 2.05 -15.15
CA VAL A 40 -8.86 1.18 -16.32
C VAL A 40 -10.14 1.58 -17.06
N VAL A 41 -11.23 1.83 -16.33
CA VAL A 41 -12.53 2.14 -16.93
C VAL A 41 -12.76 3.63 -17.20
N ALA A 42 -11.88 4.51 -16.67
CA ALA A 42 -12.05 5.95 -16.82
C ALA A 42 -11.95 6.41 -18.28
N GLU A 43 -12.94 7.20 -18.68
CA GLU A 43 -12.93 7.95 -19.93
C GLU A 43 -12.08 9.21 -19.80
N GLY A 44 -11.24 9.45 -20.81
CA GLY A 44 -10.37 10.62 -20.89
C GLY A 44 -9.09 10.53 -20.05
N HIS A 45 -8.07 11.24 -20.51
CA HIS A 45 -6.73 11.23 -19.91
C HIS A 45 -6.72 11.78 -18.48
N PHE A 46 -7.49 12.83 -18.20
CA PHE A 46 -7.45 13.48 -16.88
C PHE A 46 -7.89 12.54 -15.75
N SER A 47 -9.06 11.90 -15.92
CA SER A 47 -9.64 10.98 -14.94
C SER A 47 -8.76 9.75 -14.76
N ARG A 48 -8.34 9.12 -15.86
CA ARG A 48 -7.41 7.98 -15.85
C ARG A 48 -6.14 8.30 -15.08
N ASN A 49 -5.50 9.43 -15.37
CA ASN A 49 -4.23 9.76 -14.75
C ASN A 49 -4.41 10.11 -13.26
N ARG A 50 -5.54 10.72 -12.88
CA ARG A 50 -5.86 11.00 -11.47
C ARG A 50 -5.99 9.71 -10.66
N PHE A 51 -6.78 8.76 -11.14
CA PHE A 51 -6.96 7.47 -10.48
C PHE A 51 -5.65 6.67 -10.46
N SER A 52 -4.88 6.72 -11.55
CA SER A 52 -3.57 6.06 -11.63
C SER A 52 -2.58 6.60 -10.59
N ARG A 53 -2.52 7.93 -10.41
CA ARG A 53 -1.71 8.54 -9.34
C ARG A 53 -2.15 8.07 -7.96
N ALA A 54 -3.45 8.05 -7.69
CA ALA A 54 -3.98 7.58 -6.40
C ALA A 54 -3.59 6.11 -6.14
N ALA A 55 -3.74 5.23 -7.14
CA ALA A 55 -3.38 3.83 -7.04
C ALA A 55 -1.88 3.61 -6.77
N ILE A 56 -1.01 4.34 -7.48
CA ILE A 56 0.46 4.25 -7.29
C ILE A 56 0.85 4.66 -5.87
N ILE A 57 0.25 5.73 -5.35
CA ILE A 57 0.56 6.24 -4.01
C ILE A 57 0.01 5.32 -2.93
N ALA A 58 -1.22 4.83 -3.05
CA ALA A 58 -1.79 3.85 -2.13
C ALA A 58 -0.96 2.54 -2.11
N SER A 59 -0.46 2.10 -3.26
CA SER A 59 0.47 0.96 -3.36
C SER A 59 1.77 1.18 -2.58
N ALA A 60 2.33 2.39 -2.61
CA ALA A 60 3.51 2.71 -1.82
C ALA A 60 3.21 2.83 -0.32
N LEU A 61 2.07 3.45 0.04
CA LEU A 61 1.66 3.63 1.44
C LEU A 61 1.36 2.28 2.13
N SER A 62 0.74 1.31 1.43
CA SER A 62 0.53 -0.03 2.00
C SER A 62 1.85 -0.71 2.40
N VAL A 63 2.94 -0.54 1.62
CA VAL A 63 4.28 -1.03 1.99
C VAL A 63 4.82 -0.36 3.25
N GLU A 64 4.62 0.95 3.38
CA GLU A 64 5.05 1.69 4.58
C GLU A 64 4.26 1.29 5.80
N CYS A 65 2.95 1.08 5.64
CA CYS A 65 2.09 0.57 6.69
C CYS A 65 2.52 -0.81 7.15
N LEU A 66 2.80 -1.74 6.22
CA LEU A 66 3.39 -3.02 6.57
C LEU A 66 4.65 -2.84 7.43
N ALA A 67 5.59 -2.00 6.98
CA ALA A 67 6.82 -1.75 7.72
C ALA A 67 6.58 -1.20 9.14
N ASN A 68 5.62 -0.28 9.28
CA ASN A 68 5.24 0.31 10.57
C ASN A 68 4.54 -0.71 11.48
N CYS A 69 3.63 -1.52 10.94
CA CYS A 69 2.98 -2.61 11.66
C CYS A 69 4.02 -3.59 12.24
N LEU A 70 5.02 -3.96 11.45
CA LEU A 70 6.08 -4.87 11.90
C LEU A 70 6.89 -4.27 13.06
N ILE A 71 7.33 -3.01 12.95
CA ILE A 71 8.08 -2.36 14.04
C ILE A 71 7.22 -2.18 15.30
N PHE A 72 5.94 -1.87 15.14
CA PHE A 72 5.02 -1.75 16.26
C PHE A 72 4.89 -3.07 17.03
N ASN A 73 4.87 -4.21 16.33
CA ASN A 73 4.75 -5.52 16.97
C ASN A 73 6.03 -6.00 17.68
N LEU A 74 7.18 -5.34 17.48
CA LEU A 74 8.40 -5.64 18.25
C LEU A 74 8.32 -5.21 19.73
N ASN A 75 7.31 -4.43 20.13
CA ASN A 75 7.13 -3.92 21.49
C ASN A 75 8.43 -3.30 22.07
N LEU A 76 9.15 -2.54 21.25
CA LEU A 76 10.42 -1.94 21.63
C LEU A 76 10.24 -0.91 22.76
N PRO A 77 11.25 -0.71 23.62
CA PRO A 77 11.32 0.45 24.50
C PRO A 77 11.14 1.76 23.72
N ALA A 78 10.56 2.79 24.35
CA ALA A 78 10.13 4.00 23.67
C ALA A 78 11.25 4.72 22.89
N ASP A 79 12.46 4.77 23.45
CA ASP A 79 13.66 5.33 22.80
C ASP A 79 14.08 4.54 21.56
N GLN A 80 14.11 3.21 21.66
CA GLN A 80 14.43 2.32 20.54
C GLN A 80 13.33 2.33 19.46
N PHE A 81 12.07 2.46 19.86
CA PHE A 81 10.95 2.62 18.94
C PHE A 81 11.07 3.92 18.14
N MET A 82 11.36 5.05 18.81
CA MET A 82 11.56 6.33 18.12
C MET A 82 12.72 6.28 17.10
N GLU A 83 13.79 5.56 17.42
CA GLU A 83 14.88 5.34 16.47
C GLU A 83 14.42 4.45 15.30
N ALA A 84 13.77 3.33 15.58
CA ALA A 84 13.25 2.41 14.56
C ALA A 84 12.25 3.10 13.62
N ASP A 85 11.40 3.97 14.16
CA ASP A 85 10.36 4.64 13.40
C ASP A 85 10.90 5.65 12.37
N ARG A 86 12.11 6.19 12.60
CA ARG A 86 12.80 7.09 11.66
C ARG A 86 13.48 6.34 10.51
N GLN A 87 13.59 5.02 10.59
CA GLN A 87 14.23 4.22 9.56
C GLN A 87 13.37 4.17 8.30
N LYS A 88 14.02 3.90 7.16
CA LYS A 88 13.28 3.70 5.90
C LYS A 88 12.45 2.41 5.97
N PRO A 89 11.35 2.30 5.21
CA PRO A 89 10.46 1.14 5.31
C PRO A 89 11.17 -0.21 5.15
N LEU A 90 12.08 -0.36 4.17
CA LEU A 90 12.83 -1.61 3.99
C LEU A 90 13.82 -1.90 5.12
N ASP A 91 14.30 -0.87 5.82
CA ASP A 91 15.18 -1.03 6.98
C ASP A 91 14.38 -1.43 8.22
N LYS A 92 13.17 -0.88 8.39
CA LYS A 92 12.19 -1.32 9.38
C LYS A 92 11.86 -2.82 9.23
N ILE A 93 11.58 -3.26 8.01
CA ILE A 93 11.31 -4.68 7.71
C ILE A 93 12.55 -5.54 8.01
N ALA A 94 13.76 -5.11 7.60
CA ALA A 94 14.99 -5.84 7.93
C ALA A 94 15.21 -5.97 9.44
N ARG A 95 14.94 -4.90 10.19
CA ARG A 95 15.02 -4.89 11.66
C ARG A 95 14.05 -5.88 12.28
N PHE A 96 12.80 -5.91 11.81
CA PHE A 96 11.82 -6.92 12.27
C PHE A 96 12.34 -8.34 12.09
N PHE A 97 12.84 -8.68 10.88
CA PHE A 97 13.39 -10.01 10.62
C PHE A 97 14.58 -10.34 11.53
N ASN A 98 15.49 -9.39 11.75
CA ASN A 98 16.64 -9.60 12.62
C ASN A 98 16.22 -9.82 14.08
N ASN A 99 15.29 -9.00 14.60
CA ASN A 99 14.83 -9.07 15.99
C ASN A 99 14.07 -10.38 16.26
N GLU A 100 13.23 -10.82 15.34
CA GLU A 100 12.47 -12.06 15.44
C GLU A 100 13.28 -13.30 15.03
N SER A 101 14.56 -13.12 14.66
CA SER A 101 15.45 -14.17 14.15
C SER A 101 14.88 -14.91 12.95
N LEU A 102 14.17 -14.19 12.08
CA LEU A 102 13.60 -14.69 10.83
C LEU A 102 14.63 -14.61 9.71
N VAL A 103 14.60 -15.61 8.83
CA VAL A 103 15.47 -15.67 7.65
C VAL A 103 14.67 -15.36 6.38
N GLY A 104 15.37 -15.02 5.30
CA GLY A 104 14.78 -14.96 3.96
C GLY A 104 14.41 -13.57 3.46
N PHE A 105 14.40 -12.52 4.30
CA PHE A 105 14.31 -11.14 3.83
C PHE A 105 15.67 -10.60 3.38
N SER A 106 15.72 -10.03 2.18
CA SER A 106 16.90 -9.36 1.66
C SER A 106 16.53 -8.10 0.90
N LYS A 107 17.28 -7.02 1.16
CA LYS A 107 17.17 -5.75 0.41
C LYS A 107 17.76 -5.86 -1.00
N GLY A 108 18.52 -6.91 -1.28
CA GLY A 108 19.25 -7.10 -2.54
C GLY A 108 18.43 -7.75 -3.65
N VAL A 109 17.34 -8.46 -3.33
CA VAL A 109 16.54 -9.19 -4.33
C VAL A 109 15.70 -8.24 -5.19
N ARG A 110 15.40 -8.66 -6.43
CA ARG A 110 14.68 -7.86 -7.43
C ARG A 110 13.36 -7.29 -6.88
N THR A 111 12.60 -8.08 -6.14
CA THR A 111 11.32 -7.66 -5.52
C THR A 111 11.53 -6.48 -4.57
N SER A 112 12.51 -6.56 -3.66
CA SER A 112 12.85 -5.47 -2.74
C SER A 112 13.41 -4.23 -3.45
N GLN A 113 14.14 -4.40 -4.56
CA GLN A 113 14.65 -3.28 -5.35
C GLN A 113 13.53 -2.54 -6.09
N ARG A 114 12.57 -3.27 -6.68
CA ARG A 114 11.36 -2.68 -7.30
C ARG A 114 10.52 -1.93 -6.27
N CYS A 115 10.31 -2.54 -5.09
CA CYS A 115 9.63 -1.89 -3.97
C CYS A 115 10.37 -0.62 -3.50
N ARG A 116 11.71 -0.66 -3.40
CA ARG A 116 12.51 0.55 -3.10
C ARG A 116 12.27 1.66 -4.11
N GLU A 117 12.16 1.33 -5.38
CA GLU A 117 11.86 2.30 -6.43
C GLU A 117 10.43 2.85 -6.30
N LEU A 118 9.44 2.01 -5.96
CA LEU A 118 8.08 2.45 -5.67
C LEU A 118 8.02 3.46 -4.52
N LEU A 119 8.76 3.22 -3.43
CA LEU A 119 8.86 4.16 -2.31
C LEU A 119 9.50 5.50 -2.75
N LYS A 120 10.50 5.46 -3.62
CA LYS A 120 11.09 6.68 -4.21
C LYS A 120 10.11 7.44 -5.11
N ILE A 121 9.26 6.73 -5.87
CA ILE A 121 8.20 7.32 -6.68
C ILE A 121 7.25 8.12 -5.78
N ARG A 122 6.82 7.53 -4.66
CA ARG A 122 5.98 8.20 -3.66
C ARG A 122 6.67 9.43 -3.09
N ASP A 123 7.94 9.33 -2.70
CA ASP A 123 8.69 10.48 -2.17
C ASP A 123 8.79 11.63 -3.18
N ALA A 124 9.04 11.30 -4.45
CA ALA A 124 9.10 12.29 -5.53
C ALA A 124 7.74 12.95 -5.81
N TYR A 125 6.64 12.22 -5.60
CA TYR A 125 5.28 12.74 -5.78
C TYR A 125 4.89 13.71 -4.66
N VAL A 126 5.18 13.37 -3.40
CA VAL A 126 4.83 14.21 -2.24
C VAL A 126 5.79 15.39 -2.05
N HIS A 127 6.98 15.33 -2.65
CA HIS A 127 7.97 16.41 -2.66
C HIS A 127 8.34 16.78 -4.11
N PRO A 128 7.40 17.38 -4.87
CA PRO A 128 7.57 17.63 -6.29
C PRO A 128 8.75 18.57 -6.55
N LYS A 129 9.59 18.21 -7.52
CA LYS A 129 10.68 19.05 -8.02
C LYS A 129 10.42 19.41 -9.47
N ASN A 130 10.60 20.68 -9.81
CA ASN A 130 10.52 21.14 -11.20
C ASN A 130 11.67 20.49 -11.99
N THR A 131 11.32 19.60 -12.91
CA THR A 131 12.29 18.92 -13.77
C THR A 131 11.94 19.28 -15.22
N PRO A 132 12.82 19.97 -15.95
CA PRO A 132 12.59 20.26 -17.36
C PRO A 132 12.64 18.96 -18.16
N ASN A 133 11.63 18.71 -19.00
CA ASN A 133 11.63 17.60 -19.96
C ASN A 133 11.84 18.17 -21.35
N SER A 134 12.67 17.51 -22.15
CA SER A 134 12.86 17.87 -23.56
C SER A 134 11.56 17.59 -24.33
N ALA A 135 11.15 18.56 -25.14
CA ALA A 135 9.98 18.44 -26.00
C ALA A 135 10.32 18.89 -27.42
N VAL A 136 9.77 18.20 -28.41
CA VAL A 136 9.84 18.52 -29.83
C VAL A 136 8.45 18.92 -30.28
N LEU A 137 8.34 20.13 -30.83
CA LEU A 137 7.14 20.60 -31.52
C LEU A 137 7.27 20.21 -33.00
N ASP A 138 6.27 19.51 -33.52
CA ASP A 138 6.21 19.20 -34.94
C ASP A 138 5.64 20.39 -35.74
N SER A 139 5.63 20.27 -37.06
CA SER A 139 4.98 21.18 -37.98
C SER A 139 3.49 21.38 -37.67
N LEU A 140 3.01 22.59 -37.93
CA LEU A 140 1.61 22.99 -37.78
C LEU A 140 0.74 22.12 -38.72
N GLN A 141 -0.24 21.43 -38.15
CA GLN A 141 -1.19 20.59 -38.87
C GLN A 141 -2.56 21.27 -38.90
N ASP A 142 -3.22 21.22 -40.06
CA ASP A 142 -4.62 21.62 -40.20
C ASP A 142 -5.52 20.54 -39.58
N ALA A 143 -6.29 20.91 -38.55
CA ALA A 143 -7.28 20.07 -37.88
C ALA A 143 -8.72 20.57 -38.16
N GLY A 144 -8.95 21.07 -39.38
CA GLY A 144 -10.24 21.57 -39.85
C GLY A 144 -10.45 23.02 -39.41
N ASN A 145 -11.26 23.23 -38.37
CA ASN A 145 -11.54 24.58 -37.86
C ASN A 145 -10.46 25.09 -36.87
N LYS A 146 -9.37 24.33 -36.68
CA LYS A 146 -8.30 24.63 -35.72
C LYS A 146 -6.95 24.22 -36.30
N TRP A 147 -5.90 24.91 -35.89
CA TRP A 147 -4.52 24.45 -36.08
C TRP A 147 -4.09 23.60 -34.89
N ALA A 148 -3.41 22.50 -35.15
CA ALA A 148 -2.84 21.62 -34.15
C ALA A 148 -1.30 21.59 -34.31
N ILE A 149 -0.57 21.64 -33.21
CA ILE A 149 0.88 21.41 -33.20
C ILE A 149 1.09 20.11 -32.40
N PRO A 150 1.44 19.00 -33.05
CA PRO A 150 1.82 17.78 -32.34
C PRO A 150 3.02 18.05 -31.44
N ILE A 151 2.98 17.55 -30.21
CA ILE A 151 4.06 17.68 -29.22
C ILE A 151 4.53 16.27 -28.86
N SER A 152 5.83 16.02 -29.05
CA SER A 152 6.50 14.83 -28.53
C SER A 152 7.34 15.22 -27.33
N ILE A 153 7.10 14.60 -26.18
CA ILE A 153 7.85 14.86 -24.94
C ILE A 153 8.67 13.61 -24.62
N ASP A 154 9.97 13.76 -24.43
CA ASP A 154 10.80 12.67 -23.92
C ASP A 154 10.55 12.53 -22.41
N LEU A 155 10.05 11.37 -22.02
CA LEU A 155 9.66 11.07 -20.65
C LEU A 155 10.64 10.05 -20.07
N PRO A 156 11.62 10.48 -19.24
CA PRO A 156 12.50 9.53 -18.59
C PRO A 156 11.68 8.59 -17.71
N LEU A 157 12.10 7.32 -17.64
CA LEU A 157 11.41 6.27 -16.88
C LEU A 157 12.21 5.86 -15.65
N TRP A 158 11.51 5.44 -14.60
CA TRP A 158 12.08 4.75 -13.46
C TRP A 158 12.69 3.41 -13.92
N PRO A 159 13.96 3.11 -13.63
CA PRO A 159 14.69 2.06 -14.33
C PRO A 159 14.16 0.64 -14.09
N LEU A 160 13.61 0.33 -12.91
CA LEU A 160 13.13 -1.02 -12.57
C LEU A 160 11.63 -1.20 -12.83
N LEU A 161 10.83 -0.17 -12.58
CA LEU A 161 9.37 -0.16 -12.73
C LEU A 161 8.92 0.33 -14.10
N LYS A 162 9.79 1.01 -14.86
CA LYS A 162 9.48 1.57 -16.18
C LYS A 162 8.29 2.54 -16.17
N ILE A 163 7.98 3.13 -15.02
CA ILE A 163 6.96 4.17 -14.86
C ILE A 163 7.59 5.52 -15.26
N PRO A 164 6.89 6.42 -15.98
CA PRO A 164 7.40 7.76 -16.26
C PRO A 164 7.80 8.52 -14.98
N LEU A 165 8.86 9.32 -15.01
CA LEU A 165 9.20 10.20 -13.88
C LEU A 165 8.14 11.30 -13.73
N ALA A 166 7.61 11.79 -14.85
CA ALA A 166 6.61 12.84 -14.86
C ALA A 166 5.22 12.31 -14.51
N THR A 167 4.66 12.79 -13.40
CA THR A 167 3.42 12.25 -12.81
C THR A 167 2.16 12.58 -13.61
N PHE A 168 2.23 13.54 -14.52
CA PHE A 168 1.16 13.83 -15.46
C PHE A 168 0.99 12.73 -16.51
N ALA A 169 2.03 11.93 -16.76
CA ALA A 169 2.03 10.84 -17.74
C ALA A 169 1.68 9.47 -17.15
N TRP A 170 1.42 9.39 -15.84
CA TRP A 170 1.00 8.13 -15.21
C TRP A 170 -0.41 7.77 -15.63
N ASP A 171 -0.57 6.54 -16.09
CA ASP A 171 -1.79 5.97 -16.64
C ASP A 171 -2.11 4.61 -16.00
N SER A 172 -3.13 3.91 -16.53
CA SER A 172 -3.57 2.62 -15.99
C SER A 172 -2.46 1.57 -16.06
N GLN A 173 -1.59 1.61 -17.08
CA GLN A 173 -0.42 0.72 -17.14
C GLN A 173 0.59 1.03 -16.03
N SER A 174 0.85 2.31 -15.79
CA SER A 174 1.75 2.76 -14.71
C SER A 174 1.25 2.29 -13.33
N SER A 175 -0.06 2.40 -13.08
CA SER A 175 -0.67 1.93 -11.83
C SER A 175 -0.67 0.42 -11.69
N ALA A 176 -0.91 -0.35 -12.77
CA ALA A 176 -0.80 -1.81 -12.75
C ALA A 176 0.60 -2.27 -12.31
N VAL A 177 1.66 -1.63 -12.84
CA VAL A 177 3.04 -1.98 -12.49
C VAL A 177 3.39 -1.64 -11.04
N ALA A 178 2.88 -0.53 -10.51
CA ALA A 178 3.06 -0.18 -9.10
C ALA A 178 2.34 -1.15 -8.17
N LEU A 179 1.09 -1.50 -8.50
CA LEU A 179 0.27 -2.44 -7.76
C LEU A 179 0.94 -3.82 -7.72
N GLU A 180 1.35 -4.35 -8.86
CA GLU A 180 2.06 -5.63 -8.97
C GLU A 180 3.39 -5.63 -8.20
N ALA A 181 4.14 -4.52 -8.22
CA ALA A 181 5.36 -4.39 -7.43
C ALA A 181 5.10 -4.42 -5.92
N ALA A 182 4.07 -3.74 -5.44
CA ALA A 182 3.67 -3.76 -4.03
C ALA A 182 3.19 -5.16 -3.63
N PHE A 183 2.34 -5.79 -4.44
CA PHE A 183 1.74 -7.08 -4.15
C PHE A 183 2.74 -8.22 -4.10
N ARG A 184 3.65 -8.29 -5.08
CA ARG A 184 4.77 -9.25 -5.03
C ARG A 184 5.65 -9.02 -3.82
N PHE A 185 5.84 -7.77 -3.39
CA PHE A 185 6.62 -7.46 -2.20
C PHE A 185 5.90 -7.89 -0.92
N HIS A 186 4.61 -7.63 -0.79
CA HIS A 186 3.80 -8.12 0.33
C HIS A 186 3.83 -9.65 0.40
N HIS A 187 3.56 -10.35 -0.70
CA HIS A 187 3.64 -11.81 -0.73
C HIS A 187 5.03 -12.31 -0.34
N TYR A 188 6.10 -11.69 -0.86
CA TYR A 188 7.48 -12.04 -0.49
C TYR A 188 7.76 -11.88 1.00
N VAL A 189 7.35 -10.77 1.63
CA VAL A 189 7.61 -10.53 3.05
C VAL A 189 6.72 -11.42 3.93
N LEU A 190 5.41 -11.44 3.65
CA LEU A 190 4.42 -12.11 4.47
C LEU A 190 4.57 -13.63 4.43
N SER A 191 4.87 -14.23 3.27
CA SER A 191 5.14 -15.67 3.17
C SER A 191 6.32 -16.09 4.05
N LYS A 192 7.38 -15.26 4.16
CA LYS A 192 8.53 -15.55 5.02
C LYS A 192 8.21 -15.45 6.51
N ILE A 193 7.32 -14.54 6.88
CA ILE A 193 6.83 -14.43 8.25
C ILE A 193 5.95 -15.65 8.59
N GLN A 194 5.06 -16.03 7.68
CA GLN A 194 4.16 -17.17 7.84
C GLN A 194 4.91 -18.52 7.88
N GLU A 195 5.92 -18.71 7.03
CA GLU A 195 6.79 -19.92 7.01
C GLU A 195 7.46 -20.17 8.37
N ALA A 196 7.75 -19.12 9.13
CA ALA A 196 8.33 -19.24 10.46
C ALA A 196 7.33 -19.73 11.53
N ALA A 197 6.02 -19.73 11.22
CA ALA A 197 4.91 -20.18 12.07
C ALA A 197 4.85 -19.54 13.47
N ARG A 198 5.45 -18.36 13.65
CA ARG A 198 5.52 -17.64 14.93
C ARG A 198 4.51 -16.51 15.07
N HIS A 199 3.97 -16.04 13.96
CA HIS A 199 3.09 -14.88 13.95
C HIS A 199 1.80 -15.18 13.20
N ASP A 200 0.71 -14.73 13.79
CA ASP A 200 -0.56 -14.58 13.08
C ASP A 200 -0.50 -13.26 12.28
N LEU A 201 -0.55 -13.36 10.95
CA LEU A 201 -0.48 -12.19 10.07
C LEU A 201 -1.67 -11.25 10.28
N ALA A 202 -2.86 -11.76 10.61
CA ALA A 202 -4.01 -10.90 10.90
C ALA A 202 -3.73 -10.06 12.15
N VAL A 203 -3.14 -10.66 13.20
CA VAL A 203 -2.75 -9.92 14.41
C VAL A 203 -1.68 -8.84 14.12
N LEU A 204 -0.77 -9.11 13.20
CA LEU A 204 0.27 -8.15 12.82
C LEU A 204 -0.30 -6.95 12.05
N LEU A 205 -1.27 -7.18 11.18
CA LEU A 205 -1.69 -6.23 10.14
C LEU A 205 -3.03 -5.55 10.42
N ALA A 206 -3.93 -6.18 11.19
CA ALA A 206 -5.27 -5.68 11.42
C ALA A 206 -5.31 -4.53 12.44
N SER A 207 -6.31 -3.67 12.29
CA SER A 207 -6.73 -2.77 13.35
C SER A 207 -7.25 -3.58 14.54
N ARG A 208 -6.98 -3.12 15.76
CA ARG A 208 -7.34 -3.84 16.98
C ARG A 208 -7.74 -2.92 18.13
N MET A 209 -8.61 -3.41 18.99
CA MET A 209 -8.97 -2.78 20.26
C MET A 209 -8.16 -3.43 21.36
N LYS A 210 -7.31 -2.66 22.03
CA LYS A 210 -6.55 -3.10 23.19
C LYS A 210 -7.35 -2.79 24.46
N LEU A 211 -7.78 -3.81 25.19
CA LEU A 211 -8.53 -3.67 26.44
C LEU A 211 -7.60 -3.69 27.65
N ASP A 212 -6.59 -4.56 27.62
CA ASP A 212 -5.52 -4.61 28.61
C ASP A 212 -4.19 -5.09 27.96
N GLU A 213 -3.19 -5.45 28.76
CA GLU A 213 -1.89 -5.94 28.24
C GLU A 213 -1.98 -7.29 27.52
N LYS A 214 -3.02 -8.09 27.78
CA LYS A 214 -3.16 -9.49 27.34
C LYS A 214 -4.32 -9.70 26.36
N LEU A 215 -5.30 -8.80 26.34
CA LEU A 215 -6.52 -8.89 25.56
C LEU A 215 -6.53 -7.84 24.45
N ASN A 216 -6.37 -8.33 23.23
CA ASN A 216 -6.53 -7.56 22.00
C ASN A 216 -7.67 -8.18 21.19
N LEU A 217 -8.66 -7.37 20.82
CA LEU A 217 -9.73 -7.77 19.91
C LEU A 217 -9.37 -7.28 18.52
N LEU A 218 -9.25 -8.20 17.56
CA LEU A 218 -9.12 -7.82 16.16
C LEU A 218 -10.41 -7.18 15.69
N MET A 219 -10.31 -6.05 15.01
CA MET A 219 -11.47 -5.44 14.39
C MET A 219 -11.77 -6.17 13.09
N PRO A 220 -13.02 -6.59 12.86
CA PRO A 220 -13.40 -7.18 11.58
C PRO A 220 -13.24 -6.14 10.47
N LEU A 221 -12.90 -6.60 9.28
CA LEU A 221 -12.97 -5.76 8.09
C LEU A 221 -14.42 -5.56 7.67
N ASP A 222 -14.68 -4.41 7.04
CA ASP A 222 -15.97 -4.14 6.40
C ASP A 222 -16.17 -5.07 5.19
N GLU A 223 -17.41 -5.48 4.92
CA GLU A 223 -17.73 -6.37 3.79
C GLU A 223 -17.29 -5.78 2.44
N SER A 224 -17.44 -4.47 2.25
CA SER A 224 -17.01 -3.81 1.01
C SER A 224 -15.49 -3.83 0.85
N LEU A 225 -14.75 -3.74 1.96
CA LEU A 225 -13.30 -3.86 1.96
C LEU A 225 -12.86 -5.30 1.63
N ILE A 226 -13.55 -6.29 2.20
CA ILE A 226 -13.30 -7.72 1.92
C ILE A 226 -13.51 -8.01 0.43
N GLU A 227 -14.61 -7.54 -0.15
CA GLU A 227 -14.90 -7.69 -1.58
C GLU A 227 -13.79 -7.08 -2.44
N GLU A 228 -13.31 -5.90 -2.06
CA GLU A 228 -12.19 -5.25 -2.76
C GLU A 228 -10.91 -6.06 -2.67
N LEU A 229 -10.56 -6.55 -1.48
CA LEU A 229 -9.35 -7.33 -1.24
C LEU A 229 -9.37 -8.67 -1.97
N ARG A 230 -10.54 -9.28 -2.17
CA ARG A 230 -10.67 -10.50 -2.97
C ARG A 230 -10.32 -10.26 -4.45
N ALA A 231 -10.48 -9.04 -4.96
CA ALA A 231 -10.02 -8.68 -6.31
C ALA A 231 -8.49 -8.64 -6.42
N ALA A 232 -7.74 -8.64 -5.30
CA ALA A 232 -6.27 -8.71 -5.31
C ALA A 232 -5.73 -9.98 -5.99
N ASN A 233 -6.53 -11.06 -5.96
CA ASN A 233 -6.22 -12.32 -6.63
C ASN A 233 -5.98 -12.13 -8.13
N GLU A 234 -6.71 -11.23 -8.79
CA GLU A 234 -6.56 -10.91 -10.21
C GLU A 234 -5.16 -10.33 -10.54
N TYR A 235 -4.50 -9.76 -9.53
CA TYR A 235 -3.19 -9.11 -9.63
C TYR A 235 -2.07 -9.93 -8.98
N GLY A 236 -2.34 -11.20 -8.66
CA GLY A 236 -1.36 -12.16 -8.15
C GLY A 236 -1.02 -12.03 -6.67
N LEU A 237 -1.83 -11.31 -5.88
CA LEU A 237 -1.78 -11.37 -4.43
C LEU A 237 -2.88 -12.30 -3.92
N HIS A 238 -2.48 -13.55 -3.69
CA HIS A 238 -3.33 -14.56 -3.09
C HIS A 238 -3.32 -14.42 -1.58
N LEU A 239 -4.21 -13.58 -1.04
CA LEU A 239 -4.37 -13.40 0.40
C LEU A 239 -4.73 -14.73 1.10
N ASP A 240 -5.40 -15.63 0.38
CA ASP A 240 -5.74 -16.96 0.85
C ASP A 240 -4.49 -17.82 1.10
N ASP A 241 -3.49 -17.74 0.23
CA ASP A 241 -2.21 -18.45 0.39
C ASP A 241 -1.45 -17.97 1.63
N LEU A 242 -1.68 -16.71 2.03
CA LEU A 242 -1.10 -16.11 3.21
C LEU A 242 -1.88 -16.45 4.50
N GLY A 243 -2.89 -17.31 4.42
CA GLY A 243 -3.73 -17.69 5.58
C GLY A 243 -4.60 -16.54 6.09
N LEU A 244 -4.77 -15.47 5.31
CA LEU A 244 -5.63 -14.33 5.66
C LEU A 244 -7.10 -14.58 5.28
N SER A 245 -7.38 -15.61 4.50
CA SER A 245 -8.74 -16.02 4.08
C SER A 245 -9.70 -16.19 5.26
N ALA A 246 -9.27 -16.91 6.30
CA ALA A 246 -10.08 -17.14 7.49
C ALA A 246 -10.48 -15.84 8.23
N TRP A 247 -9.71 -14.78 8.04
CA TRP A 247 -9.99 -13.45 8.60
C TRP A 247 -10.80 -12.56 7.65
N LEU A 248 -10.72 -12.81 6.34
CA LEU A 248 -11.52 -12.16 5.31
C LEU A 248 -12.96 -12.71 5.22
N GLY A 249 -13.29 -13.79 5.94
CA GLY A 249 -14.61 -14.43 5.91
C GLY A 249 -14.71 -15.47 4.81
#